data_AF-A0A009SH61-F1
#
_entry.id   AF-A0A009SH61-F1
#
_cell.length_a   1.000
_cell.length_b   1.000
_cell.length_c   1.000
_cell.angle_alpha   90.00
_cell.angle_beta   90.00
_cell.angle_gamma   90.00
#
_symmetry.space_group_name_H-M   'P 1'
#
loop_
_entity.id
_entity.type
_entity.pdbx_description
1 polymer ?
#
loop_
_entity_poly.entity_id
_entity_poly.type
_entity_poly.pdbx_seq_one_letter_code
_entity_poly.pdbx_strand_id
1 'polypeptide(L)'
;MHIKRLPLDTLITGIGHLFRYNDKPWFINLWGESEDSKAKYNTSFSHMHLLAKRRIINSTKNEHRKSGFHLKFRCPLPAEWMSFAQSKSKFHFFGFDALATFSNEAQTVKQVHIQLPQLELARAFFFQNAYLTRSALELNVLAQDFDIQSKTDHYLINVLPSCEGSLATSHFNKPGFRRFLAYLLLNKNIRASYESIAQQCQAFESINNTVRTWNFSFIPPNLTDVNIEAHGYYDRLTNTFKIDEIIGFSGLSTHIDKPVYFHHDKFSKASKKSGNTSTIPPKPNHAEPKLNDEEEATPSNKPTIVDGPTTLLDFDDP
;
A
#
# COMPACT_ATOMS: atom_id res chain seq x y z
N MET A 1 -11.98 -5.78 -11.72
CA MET A 1 -10.57 -5.51 -12.06
C MET A 1 -9.90 -6.84 -12.32
N HIS A 2 -9.09 -6.95 -13.38
CA HIS A 2 -8.48 -8.21 -13.78
C HIS A 2 -6.95 -8.10 -13.98
N ILE A 3 -6.16 -8.73 -13.12
CA ILE A 3 -4.71 -8.90 -13.29
C ILE A 3 -4.47 -10.04 -14.29
N LYS A 4 -3.93 -9.73 -15.49
CA LYS A 4 -3.82 -10.66 -16.64
C LYS A 4 -3.11 -12.00 -16.32
N ARG A 5 -2.12 -11.99 -15.42
CA ARG A 5 -1.30 -13.16 -15.05
C ARG A 5 -1.93 -14.08 -14.00
N LEU A 6 -3.10 -13.74 -13.48
CA LEU A 6 -3.79 -14.52 -12.46
C LEU A 6 -5.09 -15.08 -13.02
N PRO A 7 -5.41 -16.36 -12.78
CA PRO A 7 -6.73 -16.90 -13.07
C PRO A 7 -7.84 -16.14 -12.33
N LEU A 8 -9.09 -16.36 -12.77
CA LEU A 8 -10.26 -15.90 -12.03
C LEU A 8 -10.31 -16.55 -10.63
N ASP A 9 -10.88 -15.81 -9.68
CA ASP A 9 -11.12 -16.27 -8.30
C ASP A 9 -9.88 -16.89 -7.61
N THR A 10 -8.70 -16.32 -7.88
CA THR A 10 -7.45 -16.82 -7.29
C THR A 10 -7.32 -16.38 -5.83
N LEU A 11 -7.37 -17.32 -4.89
CA LEU A 11 -7.06 -17.09 -3.48
C LEU A 11 -5.55 -16.99 -3.28
N ILE A 12 -5.04 -15.84 -2.85
CA ILE A 12 -3.63 -15.66 -2.51
C ILE A 12 -3.31 -16.39 -1.21
N THR A 13 -2.48 -17.42 -1.27
CA THR A 13 -2.06 -18.19 -0.09
C THR A 13 -0.67 -17.82 0.41
N GLY A 14 0.12 -17.15 -0.42
CA GLY A 14 1.42 -16.62 -0.04
C GLY A 14 1.91 -15.50 -0.96
N ILE A 15 2.79 -14.66 -0.42
CA ILE A 15 3.46 -13.57 -1.13
C ILE A 15 4.96 -13.76 -0.96
N GLY A 16 5.68 -13.63 -2.07
CA GLY A 16 7.07 -14.02 -2.24
C GLY A 16 8.07 -12.88 -2.20
N HIS A 17 9.29 -13.18 -2.65
CA HIS A 17 10.32 -12.17 -2.88
C HIS A 17 10.08 -11.45 -4.21
N LEU A 18 10.64 -10.25 -4.32
CA LEU A 18 10.63 -9.46 -5.54
C LEU A 18 11.74 -9.96 -6.48
N PHE A 19 11.50 -9.87 -7.77
CA PHE A 19 12.52 -10.12 -8.79
C PHE A 19 12.33 -9.21 -10.00
N ARG A 20 13.40 -8.92 -10.73
CA ARG A 20 13.35 -8.24 -12.03
C ARG A 20 14.43 -8.77 -12.97
N TYR A 21 14.14 -8.68 -14.25
CA TYR A 21 15.13 -8.80 -15.31
C TYR A 21 15.65 -7.41 -15.69
N ASN A 22 16.76 -7.36 -16.41
CA ASN A 22 17.24 -6.11 -17.01
C ASN A 22 16.13 -5.44 -17.84
N ASP A 23 15.98 -4.13 -17.68
CA ASP A 23 15.02 -3.29 -18.41
C ASP A 23 13.54 -3.73 -18.24
N LYS A 24 13.24 -4.48 -17.16
CA LYS A 24 11.89 -4.87 -16.79
C LYS A 24 11.53 -4.31 -15.41
N PRO A 25 10.24 -4.04 -15.16
CA PRO A 25 9.78 -3.64 -13.84
C PRO A 25 10.04 -4.74 -12.80
N TRP A 26 9.98 -4.37 -11.53
CA TRP A 26 9.94 -5.34 -10.45
C TRP A 26 8.65 -6.15 -10.50
N PHE A 27 8.78 -7.45 -10.33
CA PHE A 27 7.70 -8.42 -10.16
C PHE A 27 7.69 -8.93 -8.72
N ILE A 28 6.53 -9.40 -8.28
CA ILE A 28 6.34 -10.09 -7.01
C ILE A 28 5.90 -11.53 -7.25
N ASN A 29 6.57 -12.48 -6.60
CA ASN A 29 6.16 -13.88 -6.62
C ASN A 29 4.93 -14.10 -5.73
N LEU A 30 4.02 -14.98 -6.13
CA LEU A 30 2.79 -15.29 -5.40
C LEU A 30 2.57 -16.80 -5.38
N TRP A 31 1.89 -17.28 -4.34
CA TRP A 31 1.25 -18.58 -4.32
C TRP A 31 -0.26 -18.37 -4.31
N GLY A 32 -0.96 -19.09 -5.16
CA GLY A 32 -2.41 -18.98 -5.27
C GLY A 32 -3.08 -20.33 -5.41
N GLU A 33 -4.35 -20.36 -5.05
CA GLU A 33 -5.25 -21.49 -5.25
C GLU A 33 -6.46 -20.98 -6.05
N SER A 34 -6.75 -21.62 -7.18
CA SER A 34 -8.01 -21.47 -7.92
C SER A 34 -8.78 -22.80 -7.90
N GLU A 35 -9.98 -22.84 -8.46
CA GLU A 35 -10.74 -24.10 -8.60
C GLU A 35 -9.93 -25.20 -9.29
N ASP A 36 -9.11 -24.82 -10.28
CA ASP A 36 -8.39 -25.75 -11.14
C ASP A 36 -7.01 -26.15 -10.61
N SER A 37 -6.36 -25.35 -9.75
CA SER A 37 -4.97 -25.63 -9.36
C SER A 37 -4.48 -24.87 -8.13
N LYS A 38 -3.44 -25.43 -7.49
CA LYS A 38 -2.52 -24.68 -6.62
C LYS A 38 -1.25 -24.42 -7.40
N ALA A 39 -0.89 -23.15 -7.60
CA ALA A 39 0.26 -22.80 -8.42
C ALA A 39 1.04 -21.60 -7.89
N LYS A 40 2.24 -21.46 -8.44
CA LYS A 40 3.08 -20.26 -8.27
C LYS A 40 2.75 -19.30 -9.42
N TYR A 41 2.51 -18.05 -9.06
CA TYR A 41 2.25 -16.97 -10.00
C TYR A 41 3.25 -15.85 -9.77
N ASN A 42 3.22 -14.86 -10.66
CA ASN A 42 3.85 -13.57 -10.42
C ASN A 42 3.06 -12.47 -11.12
N THR A 43 3.28 -11.25 -10.67
CA THR A 43 2.70 -10.06 -11.30
C THR A 43 3.59 -8.85 -11.05
N SER A 44 3.36 -7.74 -11.75
CA SER A 44 4.09 -6.49 -11.52
C SER A 44 3.95 -6.06 -10.06
N PHE A 45 5.04 -5.59 -9.46
CA PHE A 45 5.05 -5.07 -8.09
C PHE A 45 4.12 -3.88 -7.94
N SER A 46 3.90 -3.09 -8.98
CA SER A 46 2.90 -2.00 -8.99
C SER A 46 1.49 -2.46 -8.55
N HIS A 47 1.14 -3.75 -8.73
CA HIS A 47 -0.13 -4.31 -8.28
C HIS A 47 -0.18 -4.62 -6.78
N MET A 48 0.92 -4.46 -6.03
CA MET A 48 1.00 -4.85 -4.61
C MET A 48 -0.07 -4.19 -3.75
N HIS A 49 -0.48 -2.95 -4.06
CA HIS A 49 -1.62 -2.28 -3.41
C HIS A 49 -2.92 -3.12 -3.39
N LEU A 50 -3.09 -4.02 -4.36
CA LEU A 50 -4.26 -4.87 -4.55
C LEU A 50 -4.11 -6.26 -3.94
N LEU A 51 -2.90 -6.66 -3.54
CA LEU A 51 -2.57 -8.02 -3.13
C LEU A 51 -2.47 -8.12 -1.62
N ALA A 52 -3.21 -9.03 -0.99
CA ALA A 52 -2.99 -9.37 0.42
C ALA A 52 -3.14 -10.88 0.58
N LYS A 53 -2.52 -11.46 1.62
CA LYS A 53 -2.68 -12.89 1.86
C LYS A 53 -4.14 -13.16 2.25
N ARG A 54 -4.67 -14.29 1.79
CA ARG A 54 -6.07 -14.72 1.90
C ARG A 54 -7.09 -13.90 1.11
N ARG A 55 -6.65 -12.92 0.31
CA ARG A 55 -7.51 -12.17 -0.61
C ARG A 55 -7.79 -13.00 -1.87
N ILE A 56 -9.01 -12.88 -2.39
CA ILE A 56 -9.38 -13.41 -3.71
C ILE A 56 -9.15 -12.31 -4.74
N ILE A 57 -8.34 -12.61 -5.76
CA ILE A 57 -8.01 -11.72 -6.88
C ILE A 57 -8.77 -12.18 -8.12
N ASN A 58 -9.11 -11.21 -8.99
CA ASN A 58 -9.92 -11.44 -10.19
C ASN A 58 -11.26 -12.11 -9.85
N SER A 59 -11.92 -11.64 -8.78
CA SER A 59 -13.15 -12.27 -8.29
C SER A 59 -14.30 -12.08 -9.28
N THR A 60 -14.99 -13.16 -9.63
CA THR A 60 -16.19 -13.13 -10.48
C THR A 60 -17.44 -12.68 -9.72
N LYS A 61 -17.42 -12.79 -8.39
CA LYS A 61 -18.54 -12.46 -7.48
C LYS A 61 -18.36 -11.14 -6.74
N ASN A 62 -17.30 -10.37 -7.03
CA ASN A 62 -16.87 -9.21 -6.24
C ASN A 62 -16.67 -9.52 -4.75
N GLU A 63 -16.29 -10.76 -4.42
CA GLU A 63 -16.05 -11.18 -3.04
C GLU A 63 -14.59 -10.89 -2.67
N HIS A 64 -14.40 -10.02 -1.67
CA HIS A 64 -13.12 -9.88 -0.98
C HIS A 64 -13.21 -10.67 0.31
N ARG A 65 -12.79 -11.94 0.29
CA ARG A 65 -12.85 -12.79 1.48
C ARG A 65 -11.90 -12.27 2.57
N LYS A 66 -12.43 -11.51 3.52
CA LYS A 66 -11.78 -11.27 4.82
C LYS A 66 -11.85 -12.58 5.60
N SER A 67 -10.72 -13.21 5.86
CA SER A 67 -10.72 -14.47 6.60
C SER A 67 -9.56 -14.59 7.56
N GLY A 68 -9.81 -15.26 8.67
CA GLY A 68 -8.91 -15.32 9.82
C GLY A 68 -9.53 -14.67 11.06
N PHE A 69 -8.82 -14.75 12.17
CA PHE A 69 -9.15 -14.01 13.37
C PHE A 69 -8.97 -12.52 13.09
N HIS A 70 -9.83 -11.70 13.69
CA HIS A 70 -9.74 -10.26 13.60
C HIS A 70 -9.23 -9.70 14.93
N LEU A 71 -8.24 -8.83 14.81
CA LEU A 71 -7.46 -8.29 15.91
C LEU A 71 -7.31 -6.78 15.75
N LYS A 72 -7.45 -6.05 16.85
CA LYS A 72 -6.99 -4.67 16.98
C LYS A 72 -5.91 -4.59 18.03
N PHE A 73 -4.77 -3.99 17.73
CA PHE A 73 -3.69 -3.80 18.69
C PHE A 73 -3.12 -2.38 18.62
N ARG A 74 -2.58 -1.91 19.74
CA ARG A 74 -1.87 -0.62 19.81
C ARG A 74 -0.39 -0.86 19.58
N CYS A 75 0.21 -0.11 18.67
CA CYS A 75 1.62 -0.25 18.32
C CYS A 75 2.53 0.19 19.49
N PRO A 76 3.50 -0.66 19.88
CA PRO A 76 4.52 -0.28 20.85
C PRO A 76 5.58 0.64 20.21
N LEU A 77 6.54 1.10 21.02
CA LEU A 77 7.64 1.95 20.54
C LEU A 77 8.46 1.20 19.46
N PRO A 78 9.00 1.88 18.43
CA PRO A 78 9.82 1.24 17.40
C PRO A 78 11.02 0.45 17.94
N ALA A 79 11.55 0.83 19.11
CA ALA A 79 12.66 0.13 19.76
C ALA A 79 12.28 -1.30 20.21
N GLU A 80 11.00 -1.59 20.38
CA GLU A 80 10.48 -2.91 20.76
C GLU A 80 10.27 -3.83 19.55
N TRP A 81 10.39 -3.29 18.34
CA TRP A 81 10.16 -4.04 17.10
C TRP A 81 11.43 -4.78 16.70
N MET A 82 11.40 -6.10 16.78
CA MET A 82 12.48 -6.94 16.28
C MET A 82 12.26 -7.28 14.81
N SER A 83 13.18 -6.87 13.95
CA SER A 83 13.21 -7.31 12.55
C SER A 83 13.82 -8.71 12.46
N PHE A 84 13.13 -9.64 11.81
CA PHE A 84 13.67 -10.98 11.59
C PHE A 84 13.21 -11.57 10.25
N ALA A 85 14.03 -12.45 9.67
CA ALA A 85 13.67 -13.22 8.49
C ALA A 85 13.18 -14.62 8.90
N GLN A 86 12.03 -15.05 8.41
CA GLN A 86 11.56 -16.41 8.68
C GLN A 86 12.48 -17.43 7.99
N SER A 87 12.96 -18.42 8.74
CA SER A 87 14.09 -19.29 8.34
C SER A 87 13.95 -19.97 6.97
N LYS A 88 12.75 -20.46 6.63
CA LYS A 88 12.47 -21.18 5.38
C LYS A 88 12.15 -20.28 4.19
N SER A 89 11.47 -19.15 4.43
CA SER A 89 10.93 -18.30 3.37
C SER A 89 11.78 -17.05 3.11
N LYS A 90 12.64 -16.68 4.06
CA LYS A 90 13.44 -15.44 4.10
C LYS A 90 12.59 -14.17 4.00
N PHE A 91 11.29 -14.26 4.27
CA PHE A 91 10.43 -13.07 4.38
C PHE A 91 10.70 -12.35 5.68
N HIS A 92 10.76 -11.03 5.60
CA HIS A 92 10.99 -10.18 6.75
C HIS A 92 9.68 -9.86 7.48
N PHE A 93 9.77 -9.94 8.80
CA PHE A 93 8.70 -9.60 9.73
C PHE A 93 9.20 -8.60 10.76
N PHE A 94 8.28 -7.85 11.34
CA PHE A 94 8.44 -7.23 12.65
C PHE A 94 7.79 -8.13 13.69
N GLY A 95 8.52 -8.43 14.77
CA GLY A 95 8.06 -9.16 15.93
C GLY A 95 8.05 -8.25 17.15
N PHE A 96 6.93 -8.19 17.86
CA PHE A 96 6.80 -7.41 19.10
C PHE A 96 5.59 -7.90 19.90
N ASP A 97 5.59 -7.64 21.20
CA ASP A 97 4.43 -7.91 22.03
C ASP A 97 3.51 -6.69 22.05
N ALA A 98 2.20 -6.90 21.96
CA ALA A 98 1.22 -5.84 21.99
C ALA A 98 -0.01 -6.23 22.81
N LEU A 99 -0.64 -5.24 23.43
CA LEU A 99 -1.99 -5.38 23.96
C LEU A 99 -2.99 -5.33 22.81
N ALA A 100 -3.82 -6.37 22.73
CA ALA A 100 -4.70 -6.57 21.61
C ALA A 100 -6.08 -7.06 22.03
N THR A 101 -7.09 -6.69 21.24
CA THR A 101 -8.49 -7.07 21.42
C THR A 101 -8.93 -7.89 20.22
N PHE A 102 -9.48 -9.08 20.47
CA PHE A 102 -10.06 -9.94 19.44
C PHE A 102 -11.56 -9.65 19.31
N SER A 103 -12.08 -9.58 18.09
CA SER A 103 -13.53 -9.33 17.88
C SER A 103 -14.44 -10.49 18.27
N ASN A 104 -13.89 -11.71 18.34
CA ASN A 104 -14.68 -12.94 18.51
C ASN A 104 -14.71 -13.45 19.96
N GLU A 105 -14.05 -12.74 20.87
CA GLU A 105 -14.04 -13.03 22.30
C GLU A 105 -14.67 -11.82 23.01
N ALA A 106 -15.29 -12.00 24.19
CA ALA A 106 -15.69 -10.87 25.03
C ALA A 106 -14.49 -9.92 25.11
N GLN A 107 -14.67 -8.63 24.79
CA GLN A 107 -13.65 -7.60 24.51
C GLN A 107 -12.55 -7.53 25.61
N THR A 108 -11.70 -8.54 25.65
CA THR A 108 -10.68 -8.74 26.67
C THR A 108 -9.38 -8.39 26.02
N VAL A 109 -8.73 -7.39 26.61
CA VAL A 109 -7.40 -6.97 26.21
C VAL A 109 -6.43 -8.06 26.67
N LYS A 110 -5.66 -8.61 25.74
CA LYS A 110 -4.66 -9.65 26.00
C LYS A 110 -3.31 -9.22 25.45
N GLN A 111 -2.24 -9.58 26.15
CA GLN A 111 -0.90 -9.47 25.61
C GLN A 111 -0.66 -10.62 24.64
N VAL A 112 -0.28 -10.29 23.39
CA VAL A 112 -0.07 -11.25 22.31
C VAL A 112 1.21 -10.89 21.57
N HIS A 113 1.97 -11.90 21.16
CA HIS A 113 3.11 -11.70 20.29
C HIS A 113 2.65 -11.50 18.84
N ILE A 114 2.94 -10.35 18.24
CA ILE A 114 2.55 -10.01 16.88
C ILE A 114 3.70 -10.34 15.92
N GLN A 115 3.39 -11.04 14.83
CA GLN A 115 4.27 -11.19 13.69
C GLN A 115 3.65 -10.48 12.48
N LEU A 116 4.22 -9.33 12.16
CA LEU A 116 3.76 -8.42 11.10
C LEU A 116 4.68 -8.53 9.88
N PRO A 117 4.23 -9.06 8.72
CA PRO A 117 5.03 -9.02 7.51
C PRO A 117 5.38 -7.57 7.14
N GLN A 118 6.66 -7.28 6.90
CA GLN A 118 7.08 -5.91 6.56
C GLN A 118 6.41 -5.41 5.28
N LEU A 119 6.29 -6.30 4.28
CA LEU A 119 5.60 -5.99 3.02
C LEU A 119 4.12 -5.68 3.24
N GLU A 120 3.46 -6.33 4.19
CA GLU A 120 2.05 -6.08 4.48
C GLU A 120 1.87 -4.72 5.18
N LEU A 121 2.77 -4.36 6.11
CA LEU A 121 2.77 -3.03 6.69
C LEU A 121 2.96 -1.94 5.63
N ALA A 122 3.96 -2.09 4.76
CA ALA A 122 4.21 -1.15 3.68
C ALA A 122 3.03 -1.08 2.70
N ARG A 123 2.41 -2.23 2.38
CA ARG A 123 1.24 -2.28 1.51
C ARG A 123 0.08 -1.51 2.08
N ALA A 124 -0.31 -1.83 3.31
CA ALA A 124 -1.49 -1.27 3.93
C ALA A 124 -1.33 0.23 4.20
N PHE A 125 -0.11 0.66 4.54
CA PHE A 125 0.18 2.04 4.90
C PHE A 125 0.51 2.92 3.67
N PHE A 126 1.45 2.49 2.83
CA PHE A 126 2.01 3.32 1.75
C PHE A 126 1.42 3.05 0.36
N PHE A 127 1.14 1.79 0.04
CA PHE A 127 0.75 1.40 -1.32
C PHE A 127 -0.74 1.66 -1.56
N GLN A 128 -1.13 2.93 -1.60
CA GLN A 128 -2.51 3.35 -1.83
C GLN A 128 -2.91 3.27 -3.31
N ASN A 129 -1.93 3.24 -4.22
CA ASN A 129 -2.14 3.08 -5.65
C ASN A 129 -0.85 2.57 -6.34
N ALA A 130 -0.95 2.24 -7.63
CA ALA A 130 0.16 1.75 -8.42
C ALA A 130 1.36 2.71 -8.48
N TYR A 131 1.12 4.03 -8.51
CA TYR A 131 2.18 5.04 -8.51
C TYR A 131 3.04 4.93 -7.23
N LEU A 132 2.41 5.06 -6.06
CA LEU A 132 3.11 4.97 -4.77
C LEU A 132 3.72 3.60 -4.52
N THR A 133 3.20 2.55 -5.17
CA THR A 133 3.79 1.21 -5.08
C THR A 133 5.08 1.13 -5.89
N ARG A 134 5.05 1.60 -7.15
CA ARG A 134 6.21 1.57 -8.05
C ARG A 134 7.30 2.50 -7.55
N SER A 135 6.93 3.73 -7.21
CA SER A 135 7.85 4.79 -6.86
C SER A 135 8.57 4.52 -5.53
N ALA A 136 8.02 3.67 -4.66
CA ALA A 136 8.70 3.20 -3.44
C ALA A 136 9.99 2.41 -3.70
N LEU A 137 10.18 1.86 -4.90
CA LEU A 137 11.40 1.14 -5.28
C LEU A 137 12.43 2.03 -5.99
N GLU A 138 12.16 3.33 -6.14
CA GLU A 138 13.00 4.28 -6.87
C GLU A 138 13.49 5.39 -5.93
N LEU A 139 14.80 5.67 -5.97
CA LEU A 139 15.39 6.72 -5.15
C LEU A 139 14.95 8.11 -5.63
N ASN A 140 14.67 8.99 -4.67
CA ASN A 140 14.41 10.43 -4.87
C ASN A 140 13.19 10.77 -5.74
N VAL A 141 12.35 9.80 -6.09
CA VAL A 141 11.22 9.99 -7.00
C VAL A 141 10.21 11.04 -6.47
N LEU A 142 9.96 11.07 -5.15
CA LEU A 142 9.05 12.05 -4.56
C LEU A 142 9.59 13.48 -4.66
N ALA A 143 10.92 13.65 -4.59
CA ALA A 143 11.54 14.97 -4.78
C ALA A 143 11.57 15.39 -6.26
N GLN A 144 11.55 14.43 -7.19
CA GLN A 144 11.46 14.70 -8.63
C GLN A 144 10.03 15.01 -9.08
N ASP A 145 9.03 14.44 -8.42
CA ASP A 145 7.63 14.57 -8.79
C ASP A 145 6.90 15.70 -8.05
N PHE A 146 7.42 16.15 -6.90
CA PHE A 146 6.79 17.17 -6.07
C PHE A 146 7.79 18.23 -5.59
N ASP A 147 7.49 19.49 -5.91
CA ASP A 147 8.15 20.65 -5.31
C ASP A 147 7.30 21.16 -4.13
N ILE A 148 7.92 21.25 -2.95
CA ILE A 148 7.24 21.61 -1.70
C ILE A 148 7.73 22.98 -1.25
N GLN A 149 6.82 23.94 -1.18
CA GLN A 149 7.10 25.29 -0.71
C GLN A 149 6.40 25.54 0.62
N SER A 150 7.19 25.81 1.66
CA SER A 150 6.66 26.30 2.94
C SER A 150 6.47 27.82 2.85
N LYS A 151 5.22 28.28 2.87
CA LYS A 151 4.85 29.69 2.96
C LYS A 151 4.53 30.04 4.42
N THR A 152 4.35 31.33 4.69
CA THR A 152 4.04 31.81 6.04
C THR A 152 2.76 31.16 6.57
N ASP A 153 1.72 31.08 5.74
CA ASP A 153 0.36 30.69 6.08
C ASP A 153 -0.04 29.28 5.58
N HIS A 154 0.69 28.68 4.63
CA HIS A 154 0.35 27.38 4.06
C HIS A 154 1.56 26.62 3.51
N TYR A 155 1.38 25.32 3.27
CA TYR A 155 2.24 24.52 2.39
C TYR A 155 1.65 24.50 0.98
N LEU A 156 2.49 24.74 -0.02
CA LEU A 156 2.14 24.57 -1.44
C LEU A 156 2.92 23.39 -2.01
N ILE A 157 2.21 22.36 -2.46
CA ILE A 157 2.77 21.20 -3.12
C ILE A 157 2.51 21.32 -4.62
N ASN A 158 3.55 21.64 -5.37
CA ASN A 158 3.51 21.68 -6.83
C ASN A 158 3.75 20.27 -7.37
N VAL A 159 2.77 19.73 -8.07
CA VAL A 159 2.88 18.46 -8.79
C VAL A 159 3.59 18.75 -10.11
N LEU A 160 4.75 18.13 -10.32
CA LEU A 160 5.63 18.43 -11.45
C LEU A 160 5.28 17.59 -12.69
N PRO A 161 5.63 18.04 -13.91
CA PRO A 161 5.34 17.32 -15.15
C PRO A 161 5.89 15.89 -15.21
N SER A 162 6.98 15.61 -14.51
CA SER A 162 7.56 14.26 -14.31
C SER A 162 6.53 13.24 -13.80
N CYS A 163 5.57 13.69 -12.99
CA CYS A 163 4.54 12.84 -12.41
C CYS A 163 3.40 12.49 -13.39
N GLU A 164 3.21 13.26 -14.46
CA GLU A 164 2.02 13.18 -15.32
C GLU A 164 1.85 11.83 -16.05
N GLY A 165 2.96 11.17 -16.39
CA GLY A 165 2.94 9.84 -17.02
C GLY A 165 2.62 8.71 -16.04
N SER A 166 2.70 8.98 -14.74
CA SER A 166 2.68 7.97 -13.69
C SER A 166 1.49 8.11 -12.73
N LEU A 167 0.99 9.33 -12.52
CA LEU A 167 -0.10 9.63 -11.60
C LEU A 167 -1.18 10.45 -12.30
N ALA A 168 -2.39 9.89 -12.40
CA ALA A 168 -3.52 10.61 -12.99
C ALA A 168 -3.87 11.85 -12.17
N THR A 169 -4.02 13.01 -12.80
CA THR A 169 -4.42 14.26 -12.12
C THR A 169 -5.78 14.14 -11.40
N SER A 170 -6.64 13.24 -11.86
CA SER A 170 -7.92 12.92 -11.20
C SER A 170 -7.77 12.29 -9.82
N HIS A 171 -6.61 11.70 -9.46
CA HIS A 171 -6.35 11.25 -8.09
C HIS A 171 -6.45 12.41 -7.09
N PHE A 172 -5.99 13.59 -7.49
CA PHE A 172 -6.05 14.79 -6.66
C PHE A 172 -7.47 15.30 -6.44
N ASN A 173 -8.51 14.78 -7.12
CA ASN A 173 -9.90 15.10 -6.80
C ASN A 173 -10.37 14.39 -5.52
N LYS A 174 -9.75 13.27 -5.13
CA LYS A 174 -10.11 12.49 -3.93
C LYS A 174 -9.50 13.15 -2.67
N PRO A 175 -10.31 13.65 -1.72
CA PRO A 175 -9.78 14.29 -0.51
C PRO A 175 -8.86 13.39 0.32
N GLY A 176 -9.24 12.11 0.47
CA GLY A 176 -8.40 11.14 1.19
C GLY A 176 -7.03 10.93 0.56
N PHE A 177 -6.94 10.95 -0.77
CA PHE A 177 -5.65 10.87 -1.47
C PHE A 177 -4.79 12.11 -1.20
N ARG A 178 -5.37 13.32 -1.28
CA ARG A 178 -4.66 14.56 -0.98
C ARG A 178 -4.15 14.59 0.47
N ARG A 179 -4.99 14.18 1.43
CA ARG A 179 -4.62 14.10 2.86
C ARG A 179 -3.46 13.14 3.08
N PHE A 180 -3.55 11.92 2.54
CA PHE A 180 -2.48 10.94 2.65
C PHE A 180 -1.19 11.39 1.96
N LEU A 181 -1.28 11.94 0.74
CA LEU A 181 -0.10 12.40 0.01
C LEU A 181 0.57 13.58 0.73
N ALA A 182 -0.19 14.52 1.29
CA ALA A 182 0.36 15.58 2.13
C ALA A 182 1.07 15.02 3.36
N TYR A 183 0.45 14.05 4.04
CA TYR A 183 1.06 13.36 5.18
C TYR A 183 2.38 12.68 4.80
N LEU A 184 2.41 11.92 3.70
CA LEU A 184 3.61 11.27 3.18
C LEU A 184 4.72 12.26 2.84
N LEU A 185 4.38 13.41 2.26
CA LEU A 185 5.38 14.38 1.76
C LEU A 185 5.92 15.30 2.84
N LEU A 186 5.09 15.69 3.82
CA LEU A 186 5.41 16.70 4.84
C LEU A 186 5.85 16.10 6.18
N ASN A 187 5.34 14.92 6.56
CA ASN A 187 5.77 14.27 7.79
C ASN A 187 7.11 13.55 7.56
N LYS A 188 8.18 14.08 8.17
CA LYS A 188 9.56 13.56 7.99
C LYS A 188 9.71 12.10 8.39
N ASN A 189 9.02 11.65 9.45
CA ASN A 189 9.11 10.27 9.90
C ASN A 189 8.50 9.31 8.87
N ILE A 190 7.33 9.67 8.35
CA ILE A 190 6.61 8.90 7.33
C ILE A 190 7.37 8.87 6.02
N ARG A 191 7.85 10.03 5.58
CA ARG A 191 8.64 10.16 4.35
C ARG A 191 9.92 9.33 4.40
N ALA A 192 10.68 9.44 5.49
CA ALA A 192 11.92 8.68 5.66
C ALA A 192 11.67 7.17 5.63
N SER A 193 10.58 6.70 6.25
CA SER A 193 10.20 5.29 6.19
C SER A 193 9.88 4.83 4.77
N TYR A 194 9.09 5.62 4.01
CA TYR A 194 8.78 5.31 2.62
C TYR A 194 10.02 5.26 1.73
N GLU A 195 10.88 6.29 1.82
CA GLU A 195 12.11 6.38 1.01
C GLU A 195 13.14 5.31 1.41
N SER A 196 13.06 4.76 2.64
CA SER A 196 13.92 3.66 3.07
C SER A 196 13.69 2.37 2.28
N ILE A 197 12.52 2.20 1.65
CA ILE A 197 12.20 1.02 0.82
C ILE A 197 13.19 0.93 -0.36
N ALA A 198 13.37 2.02 -1.11
CA ALA A 198 14.29 2.08 -2.23
C ALA A 198 15.77 1.94 -1.77
N GLN A 199 16.12 2.55 -0.64
CA GLN A 199 17.46 2.44 -0.06
C GLN A 199 17.80 0.99 0.31
N GLN A 200 16.87 0.28 0.97
CA GLN A 200 17.02 -1.12 1.36
C GLN A 200 17.02 -2.05 0.13
N CYS A 201 16.19 -1.76 -0.88
CA CYS A 201 16.21 -2.47 -2.14
C CYS A 201 17.58 -2.39 -2.83
N GLN A 202 18.17 -1.20 -2.93
CA GLN A 202 19.48 -1.01 -3.55
C GLN A 202 20.61 -1.65 -2.73
N ALA A 203 20.53 -1.58 -1.40
CA ALA A 203 21.56 -2.12 -0.52
C ALA A 203 21.56 -3.65 -0.43
N PHE A 204 20.39 -4.29 -0.55
CA PHE A 204 20.23 -5.72 -0.25
C PHE A 204 19.65 -6.54 -1.41
N GLU A 205 19.49 -5.98 -2.62
CA GLU A 205 19.20 -6.80 -3.80
C GLU A 205 20.37 -7.76 -4.10
N SER A 206 20.04 -9.01 -4.39
CA SER A 206 20.98 -9.99 -4.89
C SER A 206 20.96 -9.98 -6.40
N ILE A 207 22.13 -9.98 -7.02
CA ILE A 207 22.29 -10.03 -8.48
C ILE A 207 22.83 -11.40 -8.86
N ASN A 208 22.07 -12.14 -9.68
CA ASN A 208 22.51 -13.39 -10.27
C ASN A 208 22.26 -13.33 -11.79
N ASN A 209 23.35 -13.22 -12.57
CA ASN A 209 23.31 -12.99 -14.00
C ASN A 209 22.45 -11.77 -14.36
N THR A 210 21.37 -11.98 -15.11
CA THR A 210 20.43 -10.95 -15.57
C THR A 210 19.24 -10.75 -14.63
N VAL A 211 19.20 -11.48 -13.51
CA VAL A 211 18.10 -11.45 -12.56
C VAL A 211 18.54 -10.79 -11.26
N ARG A 212 17.80 -9.76 -10.85
CA ARG A 212 17.91 -9.18 -9.51
C ARG A 212 16.78 -9.69 -8.66
N THR A 213 17.07 -10.09 -7.42
CA THR A 213 16.06 -10.55 -6.46
C THR A 213 16.20 -9.78 -5.16
N TRP A 214 15.09 -9.56 -4.47
CA TRP A 214 15.11 -8.86 -3.20
C TRP A 214 14.02 -9.36 -2.27
N ASN A 215 14.41 -9.66 -1.03
CA ASN A 215 13.46 -9.92 0.06
C ASN A 215 13.05 -8.58 0.64
N PHE A 216 11.81 -8.16 0.38
CA PHE A 216 11.30 -6.86 0.79
C PHE A 216 11.61 -6.58 2.27
N SER A 217 12.19 -5.42 2.52
CA SER A 217 12.47 -4.90 3.86
C SER A 217 12.48 -3.38 3.83
N PHE A 218 12.18 -2.76 4.97
CA PHE A 218 12.23 -1.31 5.09
C PHE A 218 12.35 -0.91 6.57
N ILE A 219 12.65 0.36 6.82
CA ILE A 219 12.63 0.94 8.16
C ILE A 219 11.20 1.43 8.41
N PRO A 220 10.45 0.89 9.40
CA PRO A 220 9.06 1.25 9.61
C PRO A 220 8.91 2.70 10.11
N PRO A 221 7.78 3.37 9.85
CA PRO A 221 7.54 4.67 10.46
C PRO A 221 7.32 4.47 11.96
N ASN A 222 7.49 5.54 12.73
CA ASN A 222 7.09 5.52 14.13
C ASN A 222 5.56 5.57 14.20
N LEU A 223 4.98 4.43 14.55
CA LEU A 223 3.54 4.27 14.72
C LEU A 223 3.17 4.10 16.20
N THR A 224 4.01 4.55 17.13
CA THR A 224 3.71 4.48 18.57
C THR A 224 2.30 4.99 18.82
N ASP A 225 1.55 4.24 19.63
CA ASP A 225 0.18 4.56 20.03
C ASP A 225 -0.90 4.47 18.93
N VAL A 226 -0.53 4.31 17.66
CA VAL A 226 -1.46 4.06 16.56
C VAL A 226 -2.08 2.67 16.74
N ASN A 227 -3.38 2.57 16.53
CA ASN A 227 -4.07 1.29 16.51
C ASN A 227 -4.06 0.71 15.10
N ILE A 228 -3.63 -0.54 14.97
CA ILE A 228 -3.71 -1.32 13.74
C ILE A 228 -4.83 -2.35 13.88
N GLU A 229 -5.69 -2.43 12.87
CA GLU A 229 -6.74 -3.42 12.74
C GLU A 229 -6.39 -4.38 11.60
N ALA A 230 -6.44 -5.70 11.87
CA ALA A 230 -5.94 -6.71 10.95
C ALA A 230 -6.69 -8.04 11.06
N HIS A 231 -6.62 -8.81 9.97
CA HIS A 231 -6.95 -10.23 9.93
C HIS A 231 -5.68 -11.08 9.93
N GLY A 232 -5.77 -12.26 10.54
CA GLY A 232 -4.65 -13.19 10.57
C GLY A 232 -4.94 -14.54 11.23
N TYR A 233 -3.87 -15.26 11.50
CA TYR A 233 -3.89 -16.54 12.19
C TYR A 233 -3.38 -16.38 13.62
N TYR A 234 -4.16 -16.87 14.58
CA TYR A 234 -3.76 -16.88 15.98
C TYR A 234 -3.36 -18.30 16.42
N ASP A 235 -2.08 -18.46 16.74
CA ASP A 235 -1.52 -19.67 17.34
C ASP A 235 -1.62 -19.58 18.86
N ARG A 236 -2.59 -20.31 19.43
CA ARG A 236 -2.82 -20.35 20.87
C ARG A 236 -1.70 -21.02 21.65
N LEU A 237 -0.94 -21.94 21.03
CA LEU A 237 0.15 -22.64 21.71
C LEU A 237 1.32 -21.71 21.99
N THR A 238 1.63 -20.84 21.04
CA THR A 238 2.75 -19.89 21.12
C THR A 238 2.32 -18.47 21.48
N ASN A 239 1.03 -18.26 21.76
CA ASN A 239 0.42 -16.94 21.95
C ASN A 239 0.83 -15.93 20.86
N THR A 240 0.89 -16.38 19.61
CA THR A 240 1.40 -15.60 18.47
C THR A 240 0.31 -15.32 17.46
N PHE A 241 0.12 -14.06 17.10
CA PHE A 241 -0.75 -13.64 16.02
C PHE A 241 0.06 -13.29 14.77
N LYS A 242 -0.17 -14.02 13.68
CA LYS A 242 0.48 -13.78 12.39
C LYS A 242 -0.48 -13.00 11.49
N ILE A 243 -0.09 -11.80 11.13
CA ILE A 243 -0.91 -10.91 10.29
C ILE A 243 -0.89 -11.40 8.85
N ASP A 244 -2.09 -11.54 8.27
CA ASP A 244 -2.29 -11.84 6.86
C ASP A 244 -2.68 -10.58 6.06
N GLU A 245 -3.51 -9.71 6.65
CA GLU A 245 -3.99 -8.47 6.03
C GLU A 245 -4.31 -7.41 7.08
N ILE A 246 -3.70 -6.23 6.97
CA ILE A 246 -4.10 -5.02 7.68
C ILE A 246 -5.25 -4.36 6.91
N ILE A 247 -6.29 -3.98 7.64
CA ILE A 247 -7.50 -3.34 7.11
C ILE A 247 -7.67 -1.89 7.55
N GLY A 248 -6.98 -1.46 8.62
CA GLY A 248 -7.10 -0.09 9.09
C GLY A 248 -6.01 0.36 10.06
N PHE A 249 -5.82 1.67 10.08
CA PHE A 249 -5.02 2.43 11.04
C PHE A 249 -5.92 3.52 11.64
N SER A 250 -5.85 3.70 12.96
CA SER A 250 -6.57 4.77 13.66
C SER A 250 -5.71 5.37 14.77
N GLY A 251 -5.91 6.66 15.07
CA GLY A 251 -5.02 7.42 15.94
C GLY A 251 -3.79 7.97 15.21
N LEU A 252 -3.88 8.21 13.89
CA LEU A 252 -2.80 8.85 13.14
C LEU A 252 -2.83 10.35 13.38
N SER A 253 -1.69 10.95 13.69
CA SER A 253 -1.54 12.41 13.66
C SER A 253 -0.61 12.82 12.51
N THR A 254 -1.07 13.74 11.69
CA THR A 254 -0.28 14.30 10.59
C THR A 254 0.90 15.11 11.10
N HIS A 255 0.73 15.81 12.24
CA HIS A 255 1.65 16.85 12.74
C HIS A 255 1.91 17.95 11.70
N ILE A 256 0.94 18.21 10.80
CA ILE A 256 1.00 19.30 9.83
C ILE A 256 0.37 20.54 10.47
N ASP A 257 1.15 21.61 10.59
CA ASP A 257 0.81 22.82 11.34
C ASP A 257 0.12 23.91 10.50
N LYS A 258 -0.01 23.70 9.19
CA LYS A 258 -0.58 24.68 8.25
C LYS A 258 -1.46 24.02 7.19
N PRO A 259 -2.44 24.75 6.62
CA PRO A 259 -3.15 24.30 5.43
C PRO A 259 -2.23 23.84 4.30
N VAL A 260 -2.65 22.81 3.57
CA VAL A 260 -1.90 22.27 2.43
C VAL A 260 -2.70 22.46 1.14
N TYR A 261 -2.07 23.07 0.14
CA TYR A 261 -2.64 23.25 -1.18
C TYR A 261 -1.83 22.47 -2.22
N PHE A 262 -2.54 21.83 -3.15
CA PHE A 262 -1.93 21.17 -4.31
C PHE A 262 -2.10 22.05 -5.54
N HIS A 263 -1.02 22.20 -6.30
CA HIS A 263 -1.01 22.94 -7.56
C HIS A 263 -0.51 22.07 -8.70
N HIS A 264 -1.15 22.19 -9.85
CA HIS A 264 -0.74 21.61 -11.13
C HIS A 264 -1.43 22.40 -12.25
N ASP A 265 -0.75 22.67 -13.35
CA ASP A 265 -1.27 23.53 -14.44
C ASP A 265 -2.57 22.98 -15.05
N LYS A 266 -2.71 21.65 -15.08
CA LYS A 266 -3.91 20.93 -15.56
C LYS A 266 -5.03 20.79 -14.53
N PHE A 267 -4.87 21.25 -13.28
CA PHE A 267 -6.01 21.31 -12.37
C PHE A 267 -6.98 22.35 -12.90
N SER A 268 -8.17 21.92 -13.32
CA SER A 268 -9.18 22.85 -13.77
C SER A 268 -9.52 23.79 -12.61
N LYS A 269 -9.46 25.10 -12.85
CA LYS A 269 -10.07 26.06 -11.93
C LYS A 269 -11.54 25.70 -11.89
N ALA A 270 -12.02 25.12 -10.79
CA ALA A 270 -13.44 24.96 -10.55
C ALA A 270 -14.06 26.36 -10.65
N SER A 271 -14.63 26.67 -11.81
CA SER A 271 -15.38 27.90 -11.99
C SER A 271 -16.54 27.81 -11.01
N LYS A 272 -16.66 28.81 -10.13
CA LYS A 272 -17.83 29.01 -9.26
C LYS A 272 -19.07 29.13 -10.16
N LYS A 273 -19.66 28.01 -10.54
CA LYS A 273 -21.00 27.98 -11.12
C LYS A 273 -21.96 27.84 -9.94
N SER A 274 -22.60 28.96 -9.61
CA SER A 274 -23.78 28.94 -8.76
C SER A 274 -24.88 28.16 -9.46
N GLY A 275 -25.60 27.29 -8.73
CA GLY A 275 -26.92 26.82 -9.14
C GLY A 275 -27.01 25.37 -9.59
N ASN A 276 -27.70 24.60 -8.74
CA ASN A 276 -28.56 23.45 -9.00
C ASN A 276 -27.96 22.07 -9.37
N THR A 277 -28.30 21.13 -8.48
CA THR A 277 -28.47 19.68 -8.68
C THR A 277 -27.31 18.96 -9.38
N SER A 278 -26.38 18.47 -8.57
CA SER A 278 -25.46 17.40 -8.97
C SER A 278 -26.24 16.11 -9.20
N THR A 279 -26.67 15.90 -10.45
CA THR A 279 -26.87 14.54 -10.95
C THR A 279 -25.49 13.90 -11.08
N ILE A 280 -25.25 12.88 -10.26
CA ILE A 280 -24.11 11.98 -10.42
C ILE A 280 -24.22 11.41 -11.84
N PRO A 281 -23.25 11.64 -12.74
CA PRO A 281 -23.27 11.00 -14.04
C PRO A 281 -23.28 9.48 -13.82
N PRO A 282 -24.12 8.72 -14.53
CA PRO A 282 -24.10 7.27 -14.41
C PRO A 282 -22.68 6.78 -14.69
N LYS A 283 -22.19 5.84 -13.86
CA LYS A 283 -20.90 5.19 -14.04
C LYS A 283 -20.89 4.62 -15.47
N PRO A 284 -20.01 5.09 -16.37
CA PRO A 284 -19.99 4.55 -17.71
C PRO A 284 -19.70 3.05 -17.64
N ASN A 285 -20.45 2.25 -18.41
CA ASN A 285 -20.25 0.81 -18.59
C ASN A 285 -18.89 0.57 -19.27
N HIS A 286 -17.80 0.79 -18.55
CA HIS A 286 -16.48 0.38 -18.99
C HIS A 286 -16.29 -1.07 -18.58
N ALA A 287 -15.92 -1.91 -19.54
CA ALA A 287 -15.41 -3.23 -19.28
C ALA A 287 -14.35 -3.16 -18.16
N GLU A 288 -14.32 -4.17 -17.29
CA GLU A 288 -13.39 -4.15 -16.17
C GLU A 288 -11.94 -3.91 -16.65
N PRO A 289 -11.18 -3.03 -15.98
CA PRO A 289 -9.82 -2.73 -16.39
C PRO A 289 -8.97 -4.00 -16.29
N LYS A 290 -8.33 -4.36 -17.40
CA LYS A 290 -7.31 -5.41 -17.49
C LYS A 290 -5.95 -4.79 -17.22
N LEU A 291 -5.27 -5.28 -16.19
CA LEU A 291 -3.96 -4.76 -15.77
C LEU A 291 -2.83 -5.57 -16.41
N ASN A 292 -1.93 -4.89 -17.11
CA ASN A 292 -0.79 -5.45 -17.81
C ASN A 292 0.37 -4.44 -17.86
N ASP A 293 1.20 -4.42 -16.82
CA ASP A 293 2.27 -3.44 -16.64
C ASP A 293 3.59 -3.84 -17.32
N GLU A 294 3.57 -4.84 -18.21
CA GLU A 294 4.75 -5.31 -18.97
C GLU A 294 4.84 -4.74 -20.37
N GLU A 295 3.70 -4.35 -20.92
CA GLU A 295 3.63 -3.66 -22.19
C GLU A 295 3.92 -2.19 -21.94
N GLU A 296 4.83 -1.62 -22.73
CA GLU A 296 5.08 -0.19 -22.67
C GLU A 296 3.79 0.57 -22.97
N ALA A 297 3.53 1.59 -22.17
CA ALA A 297 2.43 2.49 -22.44
C ALA A 297 2.66 3.17 -23.80
N THR A 298 1.70 3.06 -24.70
CA THR A 298 1.69 3.86 -25.92
C THR A 298 1.29 5.30 -25.58
N PRO A 299 1.59 6.29 -26.43
CA PRO A 299 1.15 7.68 -26.22
C PRO A 299 -0.37 7.85 -26.06
N SER A 300 -1.16 6.85 -26.46
CA SER A 300 -2.61 6.83 -26.30
C SER A 300 -3.08 6.36 -24.92
N ASN A 301 -2.21 5.67 -24.15
CA ASN A 301 -2.52 5.18 -22.82
C ASN A 301 -2.44 6.32 -21.80
N LYS A 302 -3.56 6.65 -21.17
CA LYS A 302 -3.63 7.62 -20.07
C LYS A 302 -3.63 6.89 -18.73
N PRO A 303 -2.94 7.41 -17.69
CA PRO A 303 -3.05 6.89 -16.33
C PRO A 303 -4.53 6.83 -15.92
N THR A 304 -4.95 5.66 -15.44
CA THR A 304 -6.35 5.38 -15.08
C THR A 304 -6.41 4.91 -13.63
N ILE A 305 -7.43 5.38 -12.90
CA ILE A 305 -7.67 4.98 -11.52
C ILE A 305 -8.31 3.59 -11.52
N VAL A 306 -7.70 2.66 -10.79
CA VAL A 306 -8.25 1.33 -10.55
C VAL A 306 -8.82 1.32 -9.13
N ASP A 307 -10.11 1.02 -9.01
CA ASP A 307 -10.74 0.80 -7.70
C ASP A 307 -10.32 -0.56 -7.16
N GLY A 308 -9.96 -0.62 -5.87
CA GLY A 308 -9.53 -1.84 -5.19
C GLY A 308 -9.74 -1.77 -3.68
N PRO A 309 -9.51 -2.88 -2.95
CA PRO A 309 -9.66 -2.92 -1.50
C PRO A 309 -8.77 -1.86 -0.86
N THR A 310 -9.38 -0.92 -0.14
CA THR A 310 -8.67 0.21 0.47
C THR A 310 -8.43 -0.06 1.95
N THR A 311 -7.25 0.27 2.45
CA THR A 311 -6.97 0.25 3.88
C THR A 311 -7.46 1.56 4.48
N LEU A 312 -8.20 1.51 5.58
CA LEU A 312 -8.67 2.72 6.24
C LEU A 312 -7.50 3.44 6.91
N LEU A 313 -7.33 4.73 6.63
CA LEU A 313 -6.39 5.60 7.34
C LEU A 313 -7.21 6.68 8.04
N ASP A 314 -7.37 6.52 9.35
CA ASP A 314 -8.11 7.45 10.19
C ASP A 314 -7.14 8.33 11.00
N PHE A 315 -7.35 9.64 10.86
CA PHE A 315 -6.44 10.69 11.32
C PHE A 315 -7.18 11.58 12.31
N ASP A 316 -6.55 11.80 13.48
CA ASP A 316 -7.10 12.56 14.59
C ASP A 316 -7.11 14.07 14.32
N ASP A 317 -6.19 14.56 13.49
CA ASP A 317 -6.05 15.96 13.11
C ASP A 317 -6.46 16.20 11.64
N PRO A 318 -7.14 17.32 11.32
CA PRO A 318 -7.85 17.54 10.05
C PRO A 318 -7.02 17.36 8.77
#